data_AF-A0A957NZ46-F1
#
_entry.id   AF-A0A957NZ46-F1
#
_cell.length_a   1.000
_cell.length_b   1.000
_cell.length_c   1.000
_cell.angle_alpha   90.00
_cell.angle_beta   90.00
_cell.angle_gamma   90.00
#
_symmetry.space_group_name_H-M   'P 1'
#
loop_
_entity.id
_entity.type
_entity.pdbx_description
1 polymer ?
#
loop_
_entity_poly.entity_id
_entity_poly.type
_entity_poly.pdbx_seq_one_letter_code
_entity_poly.pdbx_strand_id
1 'polypeptide(L)'
;WQVTQEANVVAFETEHVFDEWTVQIQRRVTLIERSVLSWIRVQNSGRRPVPIRWFPHPFFPQLPEGQDELIKLNMAVEFPQSDVYELAANGFIRRQSWPWTDGHYQALDHNALSNLILIQRHPLLGQLTATCSFAPDFFPIWGNQNTFSWEPFLERSLASGQAYAWQIDYDF
;
A
#
# COMPACT_ATOMS: atom_id res chain seq x y z
N TRP A 1 1.82 -18.86 9.96
CA TRP A 1 2.89 -17.96 10.39
C TRP A 1 3.54 -18.47 11.66
N GLN A 2 4.83 -18.72 11.59
CA GLN A 2 5.74 -18.70 12.73
C GLN A 2 6.17 -17.25 12.94
N VAL A 3 6.15 -16.77 14.18
CA VAL A 3 6.38 -15.35 14.52
C VAL A 3 7.53 -15.26 15.50
N THR A 4 8.50 -14.41 15.19
CA THR A 4 9.58 -14.04 16.11
C THR A 4 9.54 -12.53 16.35
N GLN A 5 9.81 -12.14 17.59
CA GLN A 5 9.78 -10.75 18.01
C GLN A 5 11.11 -10.40 18.68
N GLU A 6 11.69 -9.29 18.23
CA GLU A 6 12.83 -8.62 18.84
C GLU A 6 12.38 -7.23 19.34
N ALA A 7 13.29 -6.45 19.89
CA ALA A 7 12.96 -5.15 20.50
C ALA A 7 12.24 -4.19 19.53
N ASN A 8 12.67 -4.16 18.27
CA ASN A 8 12.16 -3.24 17.26
C ASN A 8 11.74 -3.93 15.96
N VAL A 9 11.56 -5.26 15.99
CA VAL A 9 11.27 -6.06 14.81
C VAL A 9 10.23 -7.13 15.17
N VAL A 10 9.27 -7.34 14.28
CA VAL A 10 8.47 -8.57 14.25
C VAL A 10 8.67 -9.25 12.89
N ALA A 11 9.13 -10.49 12.91
CA ALA A 11 9.31 -11.30 11.72
C ALA A 11 8.27 -12.43 11.69
N PHE A 12 7.79 -12.71 10.48
CA PHE A 12 6.77 -13.72 10.20
C PHE A 12 7.28 -14.60 9.07
N GLU A 13 7.21 -15.91 9.25
CA GLU A 13 7.55 -16.89 8.21
C GLU A 13 6.44 -17.92 8.08
N THR A 14 6.13 -18.35 6.86
CA THR A 14 5.15 -19.40 6.61
C THR A 14 5.42 -20.09 5.28
N GLU A 15 4.97 -21.33 5.17
CA GLU A 15 4.95 -22.08 3.91
C GLU A 15 3.51 -22.50 3.62
N HIS A 16 3.06 -22.25 2.41
CA HIS A 16 1.76 -22.71 1.90
C HIS A 16 2.01 -23.75 0.82
N VAL A 17 1.38 -24.91 0.94
CA VAL A 17 1.45 -26.02 -0.02
C VAL A 17 0.05 -26.33 -0.52
N PHE A 18 -0.12 -26.42 -1.83
CA PHE A 18 -1.33 -26.90 -2.47
C PHE A 18 -0.97 -27.54 -3.81
N ASP A 19 -1.25 -28.83 -3.98
CA ASP A 19 -0.93 -29.59 -5.21
C ASP A 19 0.53 -29.36 -5.69
N GLU A 20 0.75 -28.87 -6.91
CA GLU A 20 2.07 -28.60 -7.47
C GLU A 20 2.63 -27.21 -7.09
N TRP A 21 1.92 -26.45 -6.25
CA TRP A 21 2.33 -25.13 -5.75
C TRP A 21 2.87 -25.23 -4.34
N THR A 22 4.04 -24.63 -4.13
CA THR A 22 4.60 -24.38 -2.81
C THR A 22 5.14 -22.96 -2.77
N VAL A 23 4.74 -22.21 -1.74
CA VAL A 23 5.14 -20.81 -1.57
C VAL A 23 5.66 -20.59 -0.17
N GLN A 24 6.88 -20.08 -0.06
CA GLN A 24 7.45 -19.59 1.18
C GLN A 24 7.28 -18.09 1.25
N ILE A 25 6.76 -17.59 2.37
CA ILE A 25 6.52 -16.16 2.58
C ILE A 25 7.24 -15.75 3.85
N GLN A 26 8.04 -14.70 3.72
CA GLN A 26 8.69 -14.03 4.83
C GLN A 26 8.19 -12.59 4.87
N ARG A 27 7.89 -12.08 6.06
CA ARG A 27 7.57 -10.67 6.29
C ARG A 27 8.34 -10.18 7.51
N ARG A 28 8.93 -9.00 7.42
CA ARG A 28 9.59 -8.33 8.55
C ARG A 28 8.99 -6.93 8.68
N VAL A 29 8.55 -6.58 9.88
CA VAL A 29 8.12 -5.23 10.23
C VAL A 29 9.11 -4.68 11.24
N THR A 30 9.82 -3.63 10.87
CA THR A 30 10.86 -2.99 11.69
C THR A 30 10.43 -1.57 12.06
N LEU A 31 10.59 -1.21 13.32
CA LEU A 31 10.48 0.17 13.80
C LEU A 31 11.87 0.76 13.96
N ILE A 32 12.13 1.90 13.32
CA ILE A 32 13.37 2.67 13.47
C ILE A 32 12.94 4.11 13.76
N GLU A 33 13.12 4.56 15.00
CA GLU A 33 12.63 5.87 15.45
C GLU A 33 11.14 6.06 15.17
N ARG A 34 10.80 6.89 14.19
CA ARG A 34 9.43 7.19 13.75
C ARG A 34 9.07 6.52 12.42
N SER A 35 9.93 5.68 11.89
CA SER A 35 9.73 5.01 10.61
C SER A 35 9.38 3.53 10.80
N VAL A 36 8.36 3.05 10.08
CA VAL A 36 7.97 1.64 10.01
C VAL A 36 8.35 1.10 8.63
N LEU A 37 9.20 0.09 8.61
CA LEU A 37 9.61 -0.61 7.39
C LEU A 37 8.94 -1.97 7.36
N SER A 38 8.10 -2.22 6.36
CA SER A 38 7.46 -3.51 6.09
C SER A 38 8.08 -4.15 4.86
N TRP A 39 8.98 -5.11 5.09
CA TRP A 39 9.62 -5.91 4.04
C TRP A 39 8.90 -7.25 3.88
N ILE A 40 8.73 -7.69 2.64
CA ILE A 40 8.11 -8.97 2.29
C ILE A 40 8.99 -9.66 1.26
N ARG A 41 9.14 -10.98 1.38
CA ARG A 41 9.69 -11.85 0.34
C ARG A 41 8.80 -13.04 0.13
N VAL A 42 8.55 -13.34 -1.14
CA VAL A 42 7.84 -14.54 -1.57
C VAL A 42 8.77 -15.36 -2.44
N GLN A 43 8.84 -16.67 -2.19
CA GLN A 43 9.59 -17.62 -3.00
C GLN A 43 8.66 -18.74 -3.45
N ASN A 44 8.67 -19.02 -4.75
CA ASN A 44 8.01 -20.19 -5.31
C ASN A 44 8.96 -21.39 -5.23
N SER A 45 8.69 -22.32 -4.33
CA SER A 45 9.40 -23.60 -4.20
C SER A 45 8.62 -24.78 -4.80
N GLY A 46 7.44 -24.52 -5.37
CA GLY A 46 6.65 -25.50 -6.12
C GLY A 46 7.12 -25.66 -7.56
N ARG A 47 6.41 -26.51 -8.31
CA ARG A 47 6.72 -26.83 -9.72
C ARG A 47 5.99 -25.93 -10.72
N ARG A 48 4.84 -25.36 -10.33
CA ARG A 48 4.02 -24.48 -11.18
C ARG A 48 4.33 -23.01 -10.91
N PRO A 49 4.20 -22.11 -11.91
CA PRO A 49 4.24 -20.68 -11.66
C PRO A 49 3.18 -20.23 -10.65
N VAL A 50 3.54 -19.23 -9.83
CA VAL A 50 2.67 -18.65 -8.80
C VAL A 50 2.38 -17.20 -9.16
N PRO A 51 1.11 -16.82 -9.38
CA PRO A 51 0.73 -15.42 -9.49
C PRO A 51 0.72 -14.77 -8.09
N ILE A 52 1.37 -13.62 -7.99
CA ILE A 52 1.31 -12.73 -6.83
C ILE A 52 0.37 -11.59 -7.19
N ARG A 53 -0.63 -11.36 -6.34
CA ARG A 53 -1.42 -10.13 -6.28
C ARG A 53 -1.42 -9.68 -4.84
N TRP A 54 -0.69 -8.61 -4.55
CA TRP A 54 -0.45 -8.16 -3.19
C TRP A 54 -0.56 -6.66 -3.11
N PHE A 55 -1.13 -6.13 -2.04
CA PHE A 55 -1.19 -4.70 -1.76
C PHE A 55 -1.13 -4.48 -0.25
N PRO A 56 -0.55 -3.37 0.22
CA PRO A 56 -0.79 -2.94 1.59
C PRO A 56 -2.24 -2.46 1.72
N HIS A 57 -2.81 -2.60 2.91
CA HIS A 57 -4.16 -2.12 3.20
C HIS A 57 -4.15 -1.26 4.48
N PRO A 58 -3.43 -0.13 4.46
CA PRO A 58 -3.27 0.71 5.65
C PRO A 58 -4.53 1.56 5.87
N PHE A 59 -5.01 1.61 7.11
CA PHE A 59 -6.15 2.45 7.48
C PHE A 59 -5.66 3.65 8.29
N PHE A 60 -5.62 4.81 7.66
CA PHE A 60 -5.22 6.05 8.30
C PHE A 60 -6.42 6.84 8.77
N PRO A 61 -6.31 7.61 9.87
CA PRO A 61 -7.40 8.42 10.39
C PRO A 61 -7.82 9.49 9.38
N GLN A 62 -9.13 9.78 9.34
CA GLN A 62 -9.65 10.90 8.57
C GLN A 62 -9.17 12.25 9.12
N LEU A 63 -9.05 13.22 8.22
CA LEU A 63 -8.75 14.60 8.59
C LEU A 63 -10.02 15.32 9.07
N PRO A 64 -9.87 16.36 9.92
CA PRO A 64 -10.97 17.23 10.29
C PRO A 64 -11.68 17.84 9.07
N GLU A 65 -12.92 18.28 9.27
CA GLU A 65 -13.65 19.03 8.24
C GLU A 65 -12.90 20.32 7.85
N GLY A 66 -12.91 20.64 6.56
CA GLY A 66 -12.13 21.75 5.98
C GLY A 66 -10.68 21.41 5.67
N GLN A 67 -10.21 20.20 5.99
CA GLN A 67 -8.90 19.68 5.58
C GLN A 67 -9.09 18.45 4.69
N ASP A 68 -9.33 18.67 3.40
CA ASP A 68 -9.75 17.59 2.50
C ASP A 68 -8.63 16.98 1.66
N GLU A 69 -7.46 17.58 1.62
CA GLU A 69 -6.28 17.02 0.94
C GLU A 69 -5.83 15.72 1.62
N LEU A 70 -5.87 14.59 0.91
CA LEU A 70 -5.53 13.29 1.50
C LEU A 70 -4.10 12.90 1.16
N ILE A 71 -3.81 12.68 -0.13
CA ILE A 71 -2.51 12.20 -0.59
C ILE A 71 -2.02 12.96 -1.81
N LYS A 72 -0.70 13.03 -1.96
CA LYS A 72 -0.01 13.49 -3.17
C LYS A 72 1.03 12.46 -3.57
N LEU A 73 1.10 12.18 -4.86
CA LEU A 73 1.92 11.10 -5.42
C LEU A 73 3.11 11.67 -6.21
N ASN A 74 4.18 10.89 -6.35
CA ASN A 74 5.32 11.20 -7.23
C ASN A 74 5.09 10.85 -8.71
N MET A 75 3.87 10.43 -9.05
CA MET A 75 3.46 10.04 -10.40
C MET A 75 2.20 10.80 -10.78
N ALA A 76 2.00 11.00 -12.09
CA ALA A 76 0.73 11.49 -12.60
C ALA A 76 -0.33 10.40 -12.44
N VAL A 77 -1.52 10.80 -12.00
CA VAL A 77 -2.68 9.95 -11.91
C VAL A 77 -3.90 10.65 -12.48
N GLU A 78 -4.79 9.86 -13.06
CA GLU A 78 -6.09 10.30 -13.53
C GLU A 78 -7.14 9.32 -12.98
N PHE A 79 -8.39 9.73 -12.97
CA PHE A 79 -9.51 8.85 -12.65
C PHE A 79 -10.80 9.46 -13.19
N PRO A 80 -11.84 8.65 -13.46
CA PRO A 80 -13.14 9.15 -13.84
C PRO A 80 -13.64 10.21 -12.85
N GLN A 81 -14.40 11.19 -13.35
CA GLN A 81 -15.04 12.18 -12.50
C GLN A 81 -15.82 11.48 -11.37
N SER A 82 -15.59 11.92 -10.15
CA SER A 82 -16.13 11.35 -8.92
C SER A 82 -16.77 12.46 -8.09
N ASP A 83 -17.89 12.17 -7.45
CA ASP A 83 -18.52 13.08 -6.48
C ASP A 83 -17.85 13.02 -5.09
N VAL A 84 -16.87 12.14 -4.94
CA VAL A 84 -16.20 11.78 -3.67
C VAL A 84 -14.74 12.19 -3.66
N TYR A 85 -14.05 12.07 -4.79
CA TYR A 85 -12.63 12.40 -4.89
C TYR A 85 -12.37 13.39 -6.01
N GLU A 86 -11.35 14.23 -5.85
CA GLU A 86 -10.90 15.17 -6.87
C GLU A 86 -9.39 15.27 -6.87
N LEU A 87 -8.77 15.41 -8.04
CA LEU A 87 -7.38 15.84 -8.13
C LEU A 87 -7.32 17.37 -8.10
N ALA A 88 -6.86 17.94 -6.99
CA ALA A 88 -6.74 19.37 -6.81
C ALA A 88 -5.58 19.96 -7.64
N ALA A 89 -5.64 21.26 -7.94
CA ALA A 89 -4.65 21.96 -8.76
C ALA A 89 -3.21 21.92 -8.21
N ASN A 90 -3.03 21.67 -6.91
CA ASN A 90 -1.72 21.52 -6.27
C ASN A 90 -1.17 20.08 -6.29
N GLY A 91 -1.90 19.15 -6.93
CA GLY A 91 -1.54 17.76 -7.12
C GLY A 91 -1.93 16.82 -5.96
N PHE A 92 -2.67 17.30 -4.96
CA PHE A 92 -3.27 16.42 -3.96
C PHE A 92 -4.58 15.81 -4.50
N ILE A 93 -4.79 14.53 -4.25
CA ILE A 93 -6.12 13.94 -4.26
C ILE A 93 -6.82 14.39 -2.98
N ARG A 94 -8.00 14.97 -3.09
CA ARG A 94 -8.81 15.46 -1.98
C ARG A 94 -10.18 14.81 -1.92
N ARG A 95 -10.81 14.85 -0.74
CA ARG A 95 -12.23 14.52 -0.57
C ARG A 95 -13.12 15.59 -1.21
N GLN A 96 -14.26 15.15 -1.68
CA GLN A 96 -15.43 15.95 -2.04
C GLN A 96 -16.64 15.43 -1.24
N SER A 97 -17.66 16.26 -1.09
CA SER A 97 -18.92 15.88 -0.45
C SER A 97 -18.74 15.27 0.96
N TRP A 98 -17.71 15.71 1.70
CA TRP A 98 -17.41 15.30 3.07
C TRP A 98 -18.30 16.05 4.08
N PRO A 99 -18.80 15.43 5.16
CA PRO A 99 -18.54 14.06 5.62
C PRO A 99 -19.34 12.96 4.92
N TRP A 100 -18.72 11.79 4.75
CA TRP A 100 -19.35 10.60 4.17
C TRP A 100 -20.01 9.73 5.24
N THR A 101 -21.01 8.94 4.84
CA THR A 101 -21.62 7.89 5.69
C THR A 101 -21.25 6.47 5.27
N ASP A 102 -20.78 6.32 4.03
CA ASP A 102 -20.52 5.02 3.39
C ASP A 102 -19.04 4.86 3.00
N GLY A 103 -18.70 3.68 2.49
CA GLY A 103 -17.39 3.41 1.93
C GLY A 103 -17.34 3.77 0.44
N HIS A 104 -16.25 4.43 0.04
CA HIS A 104 -16.04 4.88 -1.32
C HIS A 104 -14.72 4.34 -1.86
N TYR A 105 -14.78 3.81 -3.07
CA TYR A 105 -13.65 3.22 -3.78
C TYR A 105 -13.39 4.01 -5.05
N GLN A 106 -12.12 4.27 -5.35
CA GLN A 106 -11.71 4.90 -6.59
C GLN A 106 -10.42 4.25 -7.10
N ALA A 107 -10.47 3.63 -8.27
CA ALA A 107 -9.27 3.20 -8.98
C ALA A 107 -8.60 4.41 -9.63
N LEU A 108 -7.27 4.49 -9.51
CA LEU A 108 -6.45 5.51 -10.17
C LEU A 108 -5.80 4.93 -11.43
N ASP A 109 -5.95 5.63 -12.54
CA ASP A 109 -5.22 5.38 -13.78
C ASP A 109 -3.83 6.03 -13.67
N HIS A 110 -2.77 5.29 -14.02
CA HIS A 110 -1.39 5.78 -13.98
C HIS A 110 -0.51 5.07 -15.00
N ASN A 111 0.67 5.64 -15.26
CA ASN A 111 1.72 5.05 -16.10
C ASN A 111 3.05 4.89 -15.34
N ALA A 112 2.99 4.65 -14.02
CA ALA A 112 4.15 4.52 -13.16
C ALA A 112 5.20 3.53 -13.71
N LEU A 113 6.44 4.00 -13.84
CA LEU A 113 7.59 3.19 -14.27
C LEU A 113 8.65 3.01 -13.15
N SER A 114 8.46 3.69 -12.03
CA SER A 114 9.39 3.73 -10.90
C SER A 114 8.66 3.49 -9.59
N ASN A 115 9.44 3.40 -8.51
CA ASN A 115 8.93 3.27 -7.15
C ASN A 115 7.88 4.36 -6.82
N LEU A 116 6.83 3.97 -6.10
CA LEU A 116 5.82 4.89 -5.58
C LEU A 116 6.36 5.61 -4.34
N ILE A 117 6.27 6.94 -4.35
CA ILE A 117 6.46 7.80 -3.19
C ILE A 117 5.20 8.63 -3.03
N LEU A 118 4.66 8.70 -1.82
CA LEU A 118 3.51 9.53 -1.51
C LEU A 118 3.70 10.32 -0.23
N ILE A 119 3.06 11.48 -0.22
CA ILE A 119 2.84 12.30 0.96
C ILE A 119 1.38 12.12 1.34
N GLN A 120 1.12 11.82 2.61
CA GLN A 120 -0.24 11.76 3.13
C GLN A 120 -0.42 12.77 4.25
N ARG A 121 -1.49 13.57 4.21
CA ARG A 121 -1.87 14.45 5.32
C ARG A 121 -2.30 13.64 6.54
N HIS A 122 -1.93 14.12 7.72
CA HIS A 122 -2.19 13.42 8.98
C HIS A 122 -2.66 14.41 10.07
N PRO A 123 -3.73 14.11 10.82
CA PRO A 123 -4.37 15.08 11.72
C PRO A 123 -3.48 15.52 12.88
N LEU A 124 -2.54 14.68 13.31
CA LEU A 124 -1.63 15.00 14.43
C LEU A 124 -0.21 15.39 14.00
N LEU A 125 0.20 14.97 12.80
CA LEU A 125 1.60 15.06 12.35
C LEU A 125 1.75 16.11 11.23
N GLY A 126 0.64 16.64 10.74
CA GLY A 126 0.56 17.43 9.52
C GLY A 126 0.63 16.54 8.28
N GLN A 127 1.68 15.71 8.19
CA GLN A 127 1.84 14.71 7.13
C GLN A 127 2.73 13.54 7.58
N LEU A 128 2.64 12.45 6.83
CA LEU A 128 3.61 11.37 6.78
C LEU A 128 4.03 11.13 5.34
N THR A 129 5.16 10.45 5.15
CA THR A 129 5.56 9.99 3.81
C THR A 129 5.56 8.48 3.76
N ALA A 130 5.28 7.91 2.59
CA ALA A 130 5.46 6.49 2.37
C ALA A 130 6.15 6.23 1.04
N THR A 131 7.02 5.21 1.02
CA THR A 131 7.72 4.76 -0.18
C THR A 131 7.52 3.27 -0.35
N CYS A 132 6.99 2.86 -1.50
CA CYS A 132 6.98 1.46 -1.92
C CYS A 132 8.18 1.21 -2.82
N SER A 133 8.91 0.12 -2.64
CA SER A 133 10.09 -0.21 -3.47
C SER A 133 9.74 -0.67 -4.90
N PHE A 134 8.47 -0.56 -5.30
CA PHE A 134 7.92 -1.05 -6.56
C PHE A 134 7.00 0.00 -7.18
N ALA A 135 6.84 -0.07 -8.51
CA ALA A 135 5.77 0.62 -9.22
C ALA A 135 4.46 -0.18 -9.06
N PRO A 136 3.33 0.45 -8.70
CA PRO A 136 2.05 -0.25 -8.67
C PRO A 136 1.67 -0.71 -10.07
N ASP A 137 1.04 -1.89 -10.17
CA ASP A 137 0.42 -2.38 -11.40
C ASP A 137 -1.07 -1.98 -11.46
N PHE A 138 -1.69 -1.78 -10.29
CA PHE A 138 -3.04 -1.25 -10.11
C PHE A 138 -3.07 -0.43 -8.82
N PHE A 139 -3.80 0.69 -8.77
CA PHE A 139 -3.72 1.58 -7.61
C PHE A 139 -5.08 2.18 -7.21
N PRO A 140 -5.88 1.46 -6.42
CA PRO A 140 -7.05 2.04 -5.78
C PRO A 140 -6.74 2.85 -4.53
N ILE A 141 -7.64 3.78 -4.27
CA ILE A 141 -7.83 4.42 -2.98
C ILE A 141 -9.23 4.08 -2.45
N TRP A 142 -9.36 4.05 -1.14
CA TRP A 142 -10.61 3.78 -0.47
C TRP A 142 -10.76 4.63 0.78
N GLY A 143 -11.98 4.99 1.13
CA GLY A 143 -12.23 5.66 2.41
C GLY A 143 -13.68 5.60 2.85
N ASN A 144 -13.89 5.83 4.13
CA ASN A 144 -15.21 5.96 4.76
C ASN A 144 -15.15 7.04 5.85
N GLN A 145 -16.20 7.18 6.66
CA GLN A 145 -16.24 8.17 7.74
C GLN A 145 -15.09 8.08 8.77
N ASN A 146 -14.42 6.93 8.89
CA ASN A 146 -13.41 6.68 9.92
C ASN A 146 -11.99 6.72 9.37
N THR A 147 -11.78 6.19 8.17
CA THR A 147 -10.45 5.89 7.65
C THR A 147 -10.31 6.17 6.17
N PHE A 148 -9.07 6.45 5.76
CA PHE A 148 -8.63 6.51 4.37
C PHE A 148 -7.48 5.52 4.13
N SER A 149 -7.45 4.90 2.95
CA SER A 149 -6.52 3.86 2.52
C SER A 149 -6.06 4.14 1.09
N TRP A 150 -4.78 3.86 0.84
CA TRP A 150 -4.18 3.82 -0.49
C TRP A 150 -3.56 2.43 -0.66
N GLU A 151 -3.82 1.80 -1.79
CA GLU A 151 -3.69 0.34 -1.92
C GLU A 151 -2.93 -0.02 -3.21
N PRO A 152 -1.63 0.27 -3.33
CA PRO A 152 -0.85 -0.04 -4.52
C PRO A 152 -0.66 -1.54 -4.66
N PHE A 153 -1.27 -2.13 -5.69
CA PHE A 153 -1.12 -3.53 -6.04
C PHE A 153 0.22 -3.76 -6.73
N LEU A 154 0.91 -4.79 -6.27
CA LEU A 154 2.01 -5.47 -6.93
C LEU A 154 1.45 -6.75 -7.56
N GLU A 155 1.55 -6.85 -8.88
CA GLU A 155 1.17 -8.04 -9.65
C GLU A 155 2.39 -8.65 -10.33
N ARG A 156 2.71 -9.91 -10.01
CA ARG A 156 3.86 -10.62 -10.60
C ARG A 156 3.56 -12.09 -10.81
N SER A 157 4.34 -12.77 -11.64
CA SER A 157 4.33 -14.23 -11.73
C SER A 157 5.72 -14.75 -11.41
N LEU A 158 5.82 -15.67 -10.45
CA LEU A 158 7.08 -16.32 -10.08
C LEU A 158 7.12 -17.72 -10.66
N ALA A 159 8.09 -17.99 -11.53
CA ALA A 159 8.39 -19.35 -11.96
C ALA A 159 8.94 -20.20 -10.81
N SER A 160 8.94 -21.53 -10.97
CA SER A 160 9.56 -22.46 -10.02
C SER A 160 10.98 -22.04 -9.69
N GLY A 161 11.30 -21.95 -8.39
CA GLY A 161 12.61 -21.56 -7.87
C GLY A 161 12.85 -20.05 -7.81
N GLN A 162 11.96 -19.21 -8.36
CA GLN A 162 12.11 -17.76 -8.28
C GLN A 162 11.64 -17.20 -6.94
N ALA A 163 12.25 -16.09 -6.53
CA ALA A 163 11.83 -15.31 -5.40
C ALA A 163 11.76 -13.83 -5.78
N TYR A 164 10.89 -13.10 -5.11
CA TYR A 164 10.76 -11.67 -5.23
C TYR A 164 10.57 -11.04 -3.85
N ALA A 165 11.20 -9.89 -3.64
CA ALA A 165 11.11 -9.15 -2.40
C ALA A 165 10.78 -7.70 -2.69
N TRP A 166 9.99 -7.11 -1.80
CA TRP A 166 9.58 -5.72 -1.88
C TRP A 166 9.41 -5.15 -0.48
N GLN A 167 9.35 -3.83 -0.41
CA GLN A 167 9.31 -3.08 0.85
C GLN A 167 8.35 -1.91 0.75
N ILE A 168 7.77 -1.55 1.90
CA ILE A 168 7.10 -0.28 2.11
C ILE A 168 7.66 0.36 3.36
N ASP A 169 8.08 1.61 3.23
CA ASP A 169 8.55 2.43 4.32
C ASP A 169 7.49 3.50 4.59
N TYR A 170 7.12 3.66 5.86
CA TYR A 170 6.27 4.73 6.35
C TYR A 170 7.10 5.59 7.29
N ASP A 171 7.18 6.89 7.04
CA ASP A 171 7.88 7.84 7.89
C ASP A 171 6.87 8.82 8.50
N PHE A 172 6.67 8.72 9.81
CA PHE A 172 5.66 9.44 10.59
C PHE A 172 6.23 10.70 11.25
#